data_AF-X2GBG7-F1
#
_entry.id   AF-X2GBG7-F1
#
_cell.length_a   1.000
_cell.length_b   1.000
_cell.length_c   1.000
_cell.angle_alpha   90.00
_cell.angle_beta   90.00
_cell.angle_gamma   90.00
#
_symmetry.space_group_name_H-M   'P 1'
#
loop_
_entity.id
_entity.type
_entity.pdbx_description
1 polymer ?
#
loop_
_entity_poly.entity_id
_entity_poly.type
_entity_poly.pdbx_seq_one_letter_code
_entity_poly.pdbx_strand_id
1 'polypeptide(L)' 'MPQLDTSTWFITIVSSMATLFILFQLKISTQTFPAAPSLKVLTTEKTKNPWESKWTKIYLPLSLPQQ' A
#
# COMPACT_ATOMS: atom_id res chain seq x y z
N MET A 1 50.81 -12.57 17.26
CA MET A 1 50.26 -11.92 16.05
C MET A 1 48.89 -11.36 16.47
N PRO A 2 48.63 -10.05 16.38
CA PRO A 2 47.45 -9.42 17.02
C PRO A 2 46.09 -9.86 16.43
N GLN A 3 46.10 -10.57 15.30
CA GLN A 3 44.91 -11.20 14.72
C GLN A 3 44.52 -12.52 15.39
N LEU A 4 45.42 -13.15 16.16
CA LEU A 4 45.19 -14.42 16.85
C LEU A 4 44.43 -14.26 18.17
N ASP A 5 44.26 -13.01 18.63
CA ASP A 5 43.51 -12.66 19.84
C ASP A 5 42.00 -12.69 19.53
N THR A 6 41.43 -13.91 19.51
CA THR A 6 40.03 -14.20 19.16
C THR A 6 39.00 -13.68 20.18
N SER A 7 39.44 -13.29 21.37
CA SER A 7 38.58 -12.72 22.42
C SER A 7 37.88 -11.43 21.99
N THR A 8 38.52 -10.64 21.11
CA THR A 8 37.96 -9.37 20.64
C THR A 8 36.97 -9.57 19.48
N TRP A 9 37.04 -10.73 18.79
CA TRP A 9 36.24 -10.99 17.59
C TRP A 9 34.74 -10.95 17.87
N PHE A 10 34.30 -11.47 19.02
CA PHE A 10 32.88 -11.42 19.37
C PHE A 10 32.35 -9.97 19.45
N ILE A 11 33.09 -9.09 20.12
CA ILE A 11 32.72 -7.68 20.26
C ILE A 11 32.79 -6.99 18.89
N THR A 12 33.81 -7.27 18.08
CA THR A 12 33.94 -6.72 16.73
C THR A 12 32.81 -7.16 15.81
N ILE A 13 32.40 -8.43 15.86
CA ILE A 13 31.28 -8.97 15.06
C ILE A 13 29.97 -8.31 15.49
N VAL A 14 29.68 -8.23 16.79
CA VAL A 14 28.45 -7.59 17.30
C VAL A 14 28.44 -6.09 16.96
N SER A 15 29.56 -5.40 17.15
CA SER A 15 29.71 -3.97 16.82
C SER A 15 29.55 -3.70 15.33
N SER A 16 30.11 -4.54 14.46
CA SER A 16 29.97 -4.40 13.01
C SER A 16 28.56 -4.72 12.53
N MET A 17 27.91 -5.75 13.07
CA MET A 17 26.49 -6.04 12.80
C MET A 17 25.56 -4.89 13.20
N ALA A 18 25.73 -4.33 14.39
CA ALA A 18 24.93 -3.20 14.87
C ALA A 18 25.10 -1.96 13.97
N THR A 19 26.34 -1.66 13.57
CA THR A 19 26.64 -0.55 12.66
C THR A 19 25.97 -0.75 11.30
N LEU A 20 26.12 -1.93 10.69
CA LEU A 20 25.45 -2.24 9.42
C LEU A 20 23.93 -2.13 9.55
N PHE A 21 23.35 -2.69 10.61
CA PHE A 21 21.92 -2.68 10.84
C PHE A 21 21.37 -1.25 10.89
N ILE A 22 22.01 -0.34 11.64
CA ILE A 22 21.58 1.06 11.74
C ILE A 22 21.64 1.76 10.38
N LEU A 23 22.71 1.55 9.60
CA LEU A 23 22.86 2.13 8.27
C LEU A 23 21.78 1.65 7.30
N PHE A 24 21.47 0.35 7.30
CA PHE A 24 20.41 -0.22 6.47
C PHE A 24 19.02 0.26 6.90
N GLN A 25 18.74 0.30 8.21
CA GLN A 25 17.46 0.78 8.75
C GLN A 25 17.18 2.22 8.33
N LEU A 26 18.19 3.10 8.38
CA LEU A 26 18.04 4.48 7.93
C LEU A 26 17.63 4.56 6.45
N LYS A 27 18.30 3.78 5.59
CA LYS A 27 18.01 3.73 4.14
C LYS A 27 16.61 3.20 3.85
N ILE A 28 16.21 2.11 4.52
CA ILE A 28 14.87 1.51 4.35
C ILE A 28 13.79 2.46 4.85
N SER A 29 14.00 3.13 5.98
CA SER A 29 13.03 4.09 6.53
C SER A 29 12.82 5.31 5.64
N THR A 30 13.85 5.75 4.92
CA THR A 30 13.73 6.85 3.95
C THR A 30 13.11 6.42 2.62
N GLN A 31 13.06 5.12 2.35
CA GLN A 31 12.46 4.59 1.14
C GLN A 31 10.94 4.57 1.31
N THR A 32 10.26 5.59 0.82
CA THR A 32 8.80 5.55 0.66
C THR A 32 8.47 4.57 -0.46
N PHE A 33 8.04 3.37 -0.08
CA PHE A 33 7.43 2.45 -1.03
C PHE A 33 6.10 3.07 -1.48
N PRO A 34 5.82 3.10 -2.80
CA PRO A 34 4.48 3.45 -3.24
C PRO A 34 3.53 2.47 -2.55
N ALA A 35 2.52 3.01 -1.87
CA ALA A 35 1.47 2.16 -1.33
C ALA A 35 1.00 1.25 -2.47
N ALA A 36 0.95 -0.06 -2.22
CA ALA A 36 0.24 -0.97 -3.12
C ALA A 36 -1.07 -0.27 -3.47
N PRO A 37 -1.45 -0.17 -4.76
CA PRO A 37 -2.64 0.56 -5.14
C PRO A 37 -3.78 -0.07 -4.35
N SER A 38 -4.12 0.60 -3.24
CA SER A 38 -5.33 0.30 -2.50
C SER A 38 -6.37 0.44 -3.58
N LEU A 39 -7.19 -0.59 -3.75
CA LEU A 39 -8.44 -0.50 -4.45
C LEU A 39 -9.10 0.69 -3.77
N LYS A 40 -8.86 1.89 -4.32
CA LYS A 40 -9.49 3.14 -3.88
C LYS A 40 -10.91 2.68 -3.91
N VAL A 41 -11.51 2.52 -2.72
CA VAL A 41 -12.91 2.13 -2.62
C VAL A 41 -13.53 3.11 -3.56
N LEU A 42 -14.00 2.56 -4.68
CA LEU A 42 -14.58 3.31 -5.76
C LEU A 42 -15.92 3.74 -5.17
N THR A 43 -15.85 4.71 -4.26
CA THR A 43 -16.55 5.97 -4.34
C THR A 43 -16.19 6.67 -5.67
N THR A 44 -16.04 5.93 -6.78
CA THR A 44 -16.85 6.18 -7.95
C THR A 44 -18.28 6.32 -7.44
N GLU A 45 -18.60 7.52 -6.92
CA GLU A 45 -19.63 8.36 -7.47
C GLU A 45 -20.51 7.50 -8.34
N LYS A 46 -21.51 6.86 -7.73
CA LYS A 46 -22.38 5.82 -8.32
C LYS A 46 -22.63 6.16 -9.78
N THR A 47 -21.74 5.73 -10.68
CA THR A 47 -21.77 6.17 -12.07
C THR A 47 -23.03 5.52 -12.54
N LYS A 48 -24.09 6.31 -12.71
CA LYS A 48 -25.39 5.80 -13.12
C LYS A 48 -25.13 5.20 -14.48
N ASN A 49 -24.95 3.89 -14.49
CA ASN A 49 -24.68 3.16 -15.70
C ASN A 49 -25.83 3.51 -16.64
N PRO A 50 -25.55 3.88 -17.90
CA PRO A 50 -26.63 4.19 -18.86
C PRO A 50 -27.62 3.02 -18.98
N TRP A 51 -27.15 1.82 -18.67
CA TRP A 51 -27.93 0.60 -18.50
C TRP A 51 -28.96 0.66 -17.36
N GLU A 52 -28.57 1.07 -16.15
CA GLU A 52 -29.47 1.26 -15.01
C GLU A 52 -30.52 2.33 -15.32
N SER A 53 -30.12 3.43 -16.00
CA SER A 53 -31.07 4.46 -16.43
C SER A 53 -32.03 3.95 -17.50
N LYS A 54 -31.60 3.07 -18.40
CA LYS A 54 -32.48 2.40 -19.38
C LYS A 54 -33.47 1.46 -18.67
N TRP A 55 -33.03 0.64 -17.73
CA TRP A 55 -33.91 -0.25 -16.97
C TRP A 55 -34.90 0.50 -16.10
N THR A 56 -34.45 1.52 -15.35
CA THR A 56 -35.35 2.38 -14.57
C THR A 56 -36.39 3.01 -15.47
N LYS A 57 -36.02 3.43 -16.69
CA LYS A 57 -36.94 4.03 -17.67
C LYS A 57 -37.92 3.03 -18.30
N ILE A 58 -37.56 1.75 -18.43
CA ILE A 58 -38.41 0.69 -18.99
C ILE A 58 -39.37 0.12 -17.94
N TYR A 59 -38.91 -0.02 -16.70
CA TYR A 59 -39.72 -0.51 -15.58
C TYR A 59 -40.56 0.57 -14.91
N LEU A 60 -40.30 1.85 -15.15
CA LEU A 60 -41.21 2.91 -14.72
C LEU A 60 -42.48 2.75 -15.55
N PRO A 61 -43.63 2.34 -14.95
CA PRO A 61 -44.87 2.20 -15.67
C PRO A 61 -45.14 3.55 -16.32
N LEU A 62 -45.25 3.55 -17.65
CA LEU A 62 -45.54 4.70 -18.49
C LEU A 62 -46.53 5.56 -17.73
N SER A 63 -46.07 6.71 -17.24
CA SER A 63 -46.86 7.61 -16.42
C SER A 63 -48.09 7.94 -17.24
N LEU A 64 -49.20 7.26 -16.93
CA LEU A 64 -50.51 7.53 -17.49
C LEU A 64 -50.67 9.04 -17.37
N PRO A 65 -50.98 9.76 -18.46
CA PRO A 65 -51.45 11.12 -18.31
C PRO A 65 -52.70 11.00 -17.46
N GLN A 66 -52.59 11.38 -16.19
CA GLN A 66 -53.74 11.52 -15.34
C GLN A 66 -54.44 12.78 -15.85
N GLN A 67 -55.62 12.53 -16.46
CA GLN A 67 -56.63 13.46 -16.94
C GLN A 67 -56.49 14.01 -18.35
#